data_AF-A0A812L4L1-F1
#
_entry.id   AF-A0A812L4L1-F1
#
_cell.length_a   1.000
_cell.length_b   1.000
_cell.length_c   1.000
_cell.angle_alpha   90.00
_cell.angle_beta   90.00
_cell.angle_gamma   90.00
#
_symmetry.space_group_name_H-M   'P 1'
#
loop_
_entity.id
_entity.type
_entity.pdbx_description
1 polymer ?
#
loop_
_entity_poly.entity_id
_entity_poly.type
_entity_poly.pdbx_seq_one_letter_code
_entity_poly.pdbx_strand_id
1 'polypeptide(L)'
;MDCMFGRKHYGRPLHEVVAEDPGYCRWMLGKAEEDGAPPGLLENADWLTQHAPLLKVPRELVEGGKHRGRRLSELVHEDPLYCQWILRQGKVKDAMPSVREKACWLEQNAPYLNDDQPLPGVLSGGKHHGRALSDVVAQDPAYCQWILREAEDQALRLQGAKYHGRLVSELVSEDPGYCQWLLRVAEDQDAAQWMKEPAAWLVANAPHLKETTVVTVRCRHRGIPLPQVVAEDPHWCIFALQPLQEQSRGFDEASAWLRENAPELLQVKEDDEKALAELGRTFLRRYGSHFVLRSGKHRMRTFQTVIKEAPKYVDWIKRRLRNSSTNEGAPKFSLSGGGL
;
A
#
# COMPACT_ATOMS: atom_id res chain seq x y z
N MET A 1 -25.46 48.95 37.83
CA MET A 1 -24.90 47.86 38.62
C MET A 1 -23.43 47.75 38.24
N ASP A 2 -22.56 47.74 39.23
CA ASP A 2 -21.12 47.61 39.01
C ASP A 2 -20.72 46.14 39.07
N CYS A 3 -19.67 45.76 38.36
CA CYS A 3 -19.15 44.41 38.35
C CYS A 3 -18.52 44.12 39.71
N MET A 4 -19.21 43.34 40.53
CA MET A 4 -18.79 43.02 41.90
C MET A 4 -17.84 41.80 41.98
N PHE A 5 -17.43 41.23 40.85
CA PHE A 5 -16.72 39.96 40.80
C PHE A 5 -15.51 39.98 39.88
N GLY A 6 -14.41 39.38 40.35
CA GLY A 6 -13.12 39.29 39.66
C GLY A 6 -12.33 40.60 39.62
N ARG A 7 -10.99 40.53 39.60
CA ARG A 7 -10.12 41.73 39.69
C ARG A 7 -10.08 42.58 38.41
N LYS A 8 -10.36 41.99 37.25
CA LYS A 8 -10.14 42.62 35.93
C LYS A 8 -11.09 43.78 35.66
N HIS A 9 -12.35 43.66 36.08
CA HIS A 9 -13.40 44.65 35.84
C HIS A 9 -14.08 45.12 37.13
N TYR A 10 -13.48 44.86 38.30
CA TYR A 10 -14.09 45.18 39.60
C TYR A 10 -14.46 46.66 39.71
N GLY A 11 -15.69 46.94 40.15
CA GLY A 11 -16.20 48.30 40.36
C GLY A 11 -16.52 49.05 39.06
N ARG A 12 -16.34 48.45 37.88
CA ARG A 12 -16.76 49.05 36.61
C ARG A 12 -18.24 48.78 36.32
N PRO A 13 -18.96 49.68 35.64
CA PRO A 13 -20.35 49.45 35.27
C PRO A 13 -20.49 48.24 34.35
N LEU A 14 -21.36 47.28 34.70
CA LEU A 14 -21.53 46.02 33.95
C LEU A 14 -21.87 46.24 32.46
N HIS A 15 -22.63 47.28 32.12
CA HIS A 15 -23.00 47.59 30.74
C HIS A 15 -21.79 48.00 29.87
N GLU A 16 -20.78 48.66 30.44
CA GLU A 16 -19.53 48.97 29.74
C GLU A 16 -18.71 47.68 29.51
N VAL A 17 -18.66 46.82 30.54
CA VAL A 17 -17.95 45.53 30.46
C VAL A 17 -18.56 44.63 29.38
N VAL A 18 -19.89 44.65 29.22
CA VAL A 18 -20.59 43.91 28.15
C VAL A 18 -20.13 44.37 26.76
N ALA A 19 -19.96 45.68 26.56
CA ALA A 19 -19.53 46.25 25.29
C ALA A 19 -18.05 45.99 25.01
N GLU A 20 -17.20 46.09 26.03
CA GLU A 20 -15.74 46.00 25.89
C GLU A 20 -15.20 44.57 25.96
N ASP A 21 -15.76 43.71 26.81
CA ASP A 21 -15.32 42.33 27.02
C ASP A 21 -16.50 41.36 27.17
N PRO A 22 -17.25 41.11 26.08
CA PRO A 22 -18.34 40.15 26.09
C PRO A 22 -17.87 38.72 26.40
N GLY A 23 -16.58 38.42 26.21
CA GLY A 23 -15.99 37.12 26.59
C GLY A 23 -15.96 36.92 28.09
N TYR A 24 -15.55 37.95 28.83
CA TYR A 24 -15.56 37.93 30.31
C TYR A 24 -16.98 37.79 30.87
N CYS A 25 -17.96 38.47 30.27
CA CYS A 25 -19.36 38.35 30.69
C CYS A 25 -19.93 36.93 30.48
N ARG A 26 -19.59 36.27 29.36
CA ARG A 26 -19.98 34.86 29.15
C ARG A 26 -19.32 33.93 30.16
N TRP A 27 -18.06 34.17 30.48
CA TRP A 27 -17.37 33.42 31.53
C TRP A 27 -18.05 33.59 32.89
N MET A 28 -18.50 34.80 33.24
CA MET A 28 -19.27 35.03 34.47
C MET A 28 -20.59 34.25 34.48
N LEU A 29 -21.34 34.27 33.37
CA LEU A 29 -22.57 33.49 33.23
C LEU A 29 -22.30 31.99 33.42
N GLY A 30 -21.26 31.45 32.80
CA GLY A 30 -20.88 30.04 32.97
C GLY A 30 -20.42 29.71 34.39
N LYS A 31 -19.65 30.59 35.04
CA LYS A 31 -19.20 30.38 36.42
C LYS A 31 -20.32 30.48 37.45
N ALA A 32 -21.38 31.24 37.17
CA ALA A 32 -22.53 31.34 38.05
C ALA A 32 -23.38 30.06 38.08
N GLU A 33 -23.25 29.18 37.08
CA GLU A 33 -23.91 27.86 37.04
C GLU A 33 -23.20 26.80 37.91
N GLU A 34 -21.99 27.08 38.42
CA GLU A 34 -21.27 26.16 39.31
C GLU A 34 -21.83 26.20 40.75
N ASP A 35 -21.92 25.04 41.40
CA ASP A 35 -22.36 24.94 42.81
C ASP A 35 -21.45 25.75 43.74
N GLY A 36 -22.07 26.59 44.57
CA GLY A 36 -21.35 27.46 45.51
C GLY A 36 -20.80 28.76 44.91
N ALA A 37 -21.31 29.19 43.76
CA ALA A 37 -20.99 30.50 43.21
C ALA A 37 -21.24 31.63 44.25
N PRO A 38 -20.30 32.58 44.41
CA PRO A 38 -20.43 33.63 45.41
C PRO A 38 -21.57 34.60 45.06
N PRO A 39 -22.24 35.21 46.05
CA PRO A 39 -23.42 36.06 45.82
C PRO A 39 -23.19 37.18 44.79
N GLY A 40 -22.04 37.86 44.84
CA GLY A 40 -21.72 38.91 43.88
C GLY A 40 -21.54 38.44 42.43
N LEU A 41 -21.20 37.16 42.21
CA LEU A 41 -21.19 36.57 40.87
C LEU A 41 -22.60 36.25 40.39
N LEU A 42 -23.44 35.70 41.28
CA LEU A 42 -24.85 35.40 40.99
C LEU A 42 -25.63 36.67 40.63
N GLU A 43 -25.46 37.75 41.40
CA GLU A 43 -26.08 39.04 41.09
C GLU A 43 -25.64 39.59 39.74
N ASN A 44 -24.33 39.52 39.42
CA ASN A 44 -23.82 39.95 38.12
C ASN A 44 -24.42 39.10 36.98
N ALA A 45 -24.54 37.79 37.18
CA ALA A 45 -25.08 36.85 36.19
C ALA A 45 -26.59 37.05 35.97
N ASP A 46 -27.36 37.32 37.03
CA ASP A 46 -28.77 37.69 36.93
C ASP A 46 -28.95 38.97 36.13
N TRP A 47 -28.13 39.99 36.42
CA TRP A 47 -28.17 41.25 35.68
C TRP A 47 -27.86 41.04 34.19
N LEU A 48 -26.81 40.27 33.88
CA LEU A 48 -26.43 39.94 32.50
C LEU A 48 -27.51 39.14 31.78
N THR A 49 -28.17 38.22 32.47
CA THR A 49 -29.27 37.43 31.91
C THR A 49 -30.46 38.31 31.54
N GLN A 50 -30.76 39.32 32.34
CA GLN A 50 -31.87 40.25 32.08
C GLN A 50 -31.53 41.30 31.01
N HIS A 51 -30.32 41.87 31.04
CA HIS A 51 -29.99 43.07 30.26
C HIS A 51 -29.14 42.80 29.02
N ALA A 52 -28.49 41.64 28.94
CA ALA A 52 -27.66 41.24 27.81
C ALA A 52 -28.00 39.81 27.36
N PRO A 53 -29.27 39.53 26.98
CA PRO A 53 -29.69 38.19 26.56
C PRO A 53 -28.91 37.66 25.35
N LEU A 54 -28.32 38.55 24.54
CA LEU A 54 -27.43 38.20 23.42
C LEU A 54 -26.12 37.52 23.86
N LEU A 55 -25.73 37.65 25.14
CA LEU A 55 -24.56 36.97 25.70
C LEU A 55 -24.82 35.52 26.08
N LYS A 56 -26.08 35.06 26.12
CA LYS A 56 -26.40 33.64 26.07
C LYS A 56 -26.06 33.14 24.67
N VAL A 57 -24.78 32.88 24.46
CA VAL A 57 -24.30 32.16 23.28
C VAL A 57 -25.04 30.81 23.31
N PRO A 58 -25.75 30.44 22.23
CA PRO A 58 -26.28 29.08 22.13
C PRO A 58 -25.14 28.12 22.44
N ARG A 59 -25.35 27.20 23.40
CA ARG A 59 -24.36 26.22 23.88
C ARG A 59 -23.67 25.45 22.73
N GLU A 60 -24.27 25.49 21.55
CA GLU A 60 -23.80 24.93 20.29
C GLU A 60 -22.60 25.65 19.66
N LEU A 61 -22.18 26.86 20.07
CA LEU A 61 -21.06 27.54 19.40
C LEU A 61 -19.68 27.06 19.86
N VAL A 62 -18.78 26.89 18.90
CA VAL A 62 -17.39 26.51 19.16
C VAL A 62 -16.59 27.75 19.57
N GLU A 63 -15.93 27.71 20.73
CA GLU A 63 -15.33 28.89 21.35
C GLU A 63 -13.87 29.12 20.96
N GLY A 64 -13.20 28.13 20.35
CA GLY A 64 -11.78 28.19 20.01
C GLY A 64 -11.37 27.34 18.81
N GLY A 65 -10.16 27.60 18.29
CA GLY A 65 -9.58 26.87 17.16
C GLY A 65 -10.13 27.26 15.78
N LYS A 66 -9.91 26.37 14.79
CA LYS A 66 -10.28 26.53 13.38
C LYS A 66 -11.78 26.85 13.18
N HIS A 67 -12.64 26.36 14.07
CA HIS A 67 -14.09 26.47 13.94
C HIS A 67 -14.72 27.51 14.88
N ARG A 68 -13.94 28.44 15.43
CA ARG A 68 -14.43 29.45 16.38
C ARG A 68 -15.64 30.23 15.80
N GLY A 69 -16.72 30.29 16.56
CA GLY A 69 -17.96 30.98 16.19
C GLY A 69 -18.89 30.19 15.28
N ARG A 70 -18.57 28.94 14.91
CA ARG A 70 -19.45 28.04 14.16
C ARG A 70 -20.33 27.23 15.09
N ARG A 71 -21.53 26.87 14.65
CA ARG A 71 -22.45 26.00 15.41
C ARG A 71 -22.04 24.54 15.27
N LEU A 72 -22.14 23.78 16.35
CA LEU A 72 -21.87 22.35 16.37
C LEU A 72 -22.75 21.60 15.37
N SER A 73 -24.02 22.02 15.23
CA SER A 73 -24.98 21.50 14.26
C SER A 73 -24.53 21.68 12.80
N GLU A 74 -23.84 22.77 12.46
CA GLU A 74 -23.24 22.98 11.14
C GLU A 74 -22.01 22.08 10.96
N LEU A 75 -21.15 22.02 11.97
CA LEU A 75 -19.90 21.25 11.93
C LEU A 75 -20.12 19.75 11.82
N VAL A 76 -21.23 19.23 12.34
CA VAL A 76 -21.62 17.83 12.19
C VAL A 76 -21.64 17.39 10.71
N HIS A 77 -22.02 18.30 9.81
CA HIS A 77 -22.05 18.02 8.36
C HIS A 77 -20.78 18.48 7.64
N GLU A 78 -20.21 19.61 8.06
CA GLU A 78 -19.08 20.22 7.37
C GLU A 78 -17.71 19.66 7.76
N ASP A 79 -17.52 19.26 9.02
CA ASP A 79 -16.28 18.72 9.55
C ASP A 79 -16.57 17.63 10.62
N PRO A 80 -17.13 16.48 10.20
CA PRO A 80 -17.54 15.41 11.12
C PRO A 80 -16.36 14.84 11.92
N LEU A 81 -15.13 15.00 11.43
CA LEU A 81 -13.91 14.57 12.12
C LEU A 81 -13.56 15.47 13.29
N TYR A 82 -13.77 16.79 13.16
CA TYR A 82 -13.63 17.70 14.29
C TYR A 82 -14.66 17.36 15.38
N CYS A 83 -15.88 16.99 14.99
CA CYS A 83 -16.89 16.48 15.93
C CYS A 83 -16.47 15.15 16.58
N GLN A 84 -15.91 14.19 15.82
CA GLN A 84 -15.33 12.97 16.38
C GLN A 84 -14.16 13.26 17.34
N TRP A 85 -13.33 14.25 17.03
CA TRP A 85 -12.28 14.70 17.93
C TRP A 85 -12.85 15.27 19.24
N ILE A 86 -13.93 16.07 19.18
CA ILE A 86 -14.63 16.55 20.38
C ILE A 86 -15.15 15.37 21.21
N LEU A 87 -15.76 14.36 20.56
CA LEU A 87 -16.24 13.15 21.24
C LEU A 87 -15.09 12.42 21.98
N ARG A 88 -13.93 12.23 21.34
CA ARG A 88 -12.73 11.63 21.97
C ARG A 88 -12.25 12.44 23.15
N GLN A 89 -12.11 13.75 22.96
CA GLN A 89 -11.60 14.63 24.01
C GLN A 89 -12.57 14.71 25.18
N GLY A 90 -13.88 14.67 24.96
CA GLY A 90 -14.90 14.67 26.01
C GLY A 90 -14.82 13.47 26.94
N LYS A 91 -14.30 12.33 26.47
CA LYS A 91 -14.11 11.11 27.28
C LYS A 91 -12.86 11.13 28.15
N VAL A 92 -11.92 12.06 27.93
CA VAL A 92 -10.72 12.19 28.76
C VAL A 92 -11.12 12.65 30.16
N LYS A 93 -10.60 11.99 31.21
CA LYS A 93 -10.98 12.24 32.61
C LYS A 93 -10.87 13.71 33.01
N ASP A 94 -9.84 14.39 32.49
CA ASP A 94 -9.52 15.80 32.79
C ASP A 94 -9.97 16.75 31.67
N ALA A 95 -10.92 16.34 30.82
CA ALA A 95 -11.45 17.18 29.76
C ALA A 95 -12.08 18.46 30.32
N MET A 96 -11.92 19.58 29.62
CA MET A 96 -12.58 20.83 29.99
C MET A 96 -14.11 20.67 29.99
N PRO A 97 -14.86 21.30 30.92
CA PRO A 97 -16.32 21.19 30.98
C PRO A 97 -17.01 21.52 29.65
N SER A 98 -16.54 22.54 28.94
CA SER A 98 -17.10 22.96 27.65
C SER A 98 -16.89 21.94 26.52
N VAL A 99 -15.86 21.09 26.61
CA VAL A 99 -15.64 19.98 25.66
C VAL A 99 -16.55 18.80 25.99
N ARG A 100 -16.71 18.46 27.28
CA ARG A 100 -17.63 17.40 27.71
C ARG A 100 -19.08 17.71 27.36
N GLU A 101 -19.49 18.96 27.54
CA GLU A 101 -20.84 19.40 27.19
C GLU A 101 -21.10 19.28 25.69
N LYS A 102 -20.14 19.71 24.84
CA LYS A 102 -20.23 19.55 23.39
C LYS A 102 -20.23 18.08 22.96
N ALA A 103 -19.43 17.24 23.61
CA ALA A 103 -19.45 15.80 23.38
C ALA A 103 -20.82 15.19 23.73
N CYS A 104 -21.39 15.53 24.89
CA CYS A 104 -22.73 15.11 25.30
C CYS A 104 -23.81 15.56 24.29
N TRP A 105 -23.72 16.79 23.78
CA TRP A 105 -24.61 17.27 22.73
C TRP A 105 -24.46 16.44 21.44
N LEU A 106 -23.23 16.14 21.02
CA LEU A 106 -22.96 15.34 19.82
C LEU A 106 -23.45 13.90 19.96
N GLU A 107 -23.31 13.28 21.14
CA GLU A 107 -23.84 11.94 21.42
C GLU A 107 -25.36 11.89 21.28
N GLN A 108 -26.06 12.96 21.69
CA GLN A 108 -27.52 13.04 21.60
C GLN A 108 -28.02 13.38 20.19
N ASN A 109 -27.34 14.29 19.48
CA ASN A 109 -27.85 14.88 18.24
C ASN A 109 -27.20 14.29 16.97
N ALA A 110 -26.04 13.66 17.10
CA ALA A 110 -25.31 13.05 16.00
C ALA A 110 -24.74 11.67 16.39
N PRO A 111 -25.58 10.71 16.84
CA PRO A 111 -25.13 9.40 17.30
C PRO A 111 -24.41 8.56 16.23
N TYR A 112 -24.57 8.91 14.95
CA TYR A 112 -23.86 8.29 13.84
C TYR A 112 -22.37 8.68 13.76
N LEU A 113 -21.94 9.73 14.48
CA LEU A 113 -20.53 10.13 14.60
C LEU A 113 -19.75 9.28 15.61
N ASN A 114 -20.28 8.13 16.02
CA ASN A 114 -19.70 7.28 17.05
C ASN A 114 -18.20 7.05 16.86
N ASP A 115 -17.49 7.18 17.98
CA ASP A 115 -16.04 7.39 18.08
C ASP A 115 -15.17 6.28 17.45
N ASP A 116 -15.74 5.07 17.40
CA ASP A 116 -15.05 3.85 16.97
C ASP A 116 -15.35 3.45 15.52
N GLN A 117 -16.31 4.11 14.85
CA GLN A 117 -16.58 3.81 13.46
C GLN A 117 -15.84 4.79 12.54
N PRO A 118 -14.91 4.29 11.70
CA PRO A 118 -14.34 5.12 10.64
C PRO A 118 -15.48 5.63 9.76
N LEU A 119 -15.55 6.95 9.57
CA LEU A 119 -16.55 7.56 8.71
C LEU A 119 -16.46 6.90 7.32
N PRO A 120 -17.58 6.35 6.78
CA PRO A 120 -17.57 5.71 5.48
C PRO A 120 -17.01 6.67 4.42
N GLY A 121 -15.96 6.22 3.73
CA GLY A 121 -15.33 7.00 2.68
C GLY A 121 -14.45 8.15 3.18
N VAL A 122 -14.05 8.21 4.45
CA VAL A 122 -13.03 9.16 4.93
C VAL A 122 -11.75 8.41 5.29
N LEU A 123 -10.60 8.91 4.82
CA LEU A 123 -9.32 8.27 5.08
C LEU A 123 -8.88 8.47 6.54
N SER A 124 -8.68 7.38 7.26
CA SER A 124 -8.31 7.38 8.68
C SER A 124 -6.81 7.57 8.95
N GLY A 125 -5.96 7.65 7.93
CA GLY A 125 -4.51 7.82 8.09
C GLY A 125 -3.77 8.28 6.83
N GLY A 126 -2.49 8.62 7.01
CA GLY A 126 -1.60 9.03 5.92
C GLY A 126 -1.73 10.49 5.49
N LYS A 127 -1.18 10.82 4.31
CA LYS A 127 -1.09 12.18 3.76
C LYS A 127 -2.45 12.89 3.66
N HIS A 128 -3.50 12.12 3.41
CA HIS A 128 -4.86 12.61 3.21
C HIS A 128 -5.78 12.27 4.38
N HIS A 129 -5.22 12.12 5.60
CA HIS A 129 -5.99 11.89 6.81
C HIS A 129 -7.13 12.91 6.93
N GLY A 130 -8.33 12.38 7.11
CA GLY A 130 -9.55 13.16 7.29
C GLY A 130 -10.20 13.71 6.02
N ARG A 131 -9.69 13.37 4.83
CA ARG A 131 -10.34 13.74 3.58
C ARG A 131 -11.29 12.65 3.10
N ALA A 132 -12.37 13.06 2.46
CA ALA A 132 -13.25 12.13 1.76
C ALA A 132 -12.48 11.47 0.60
N LEU A 133 -12.66 10.16 0.42
CA LEU A 133 -12.03 9.36 -0.62
C LEU A 133 -12.37 9.90 -2.01
N SER A 134 -13.59 10.40 -2.21
CA SER A 134 -14.01 11.08 -3.44
C SER A 134 -13.11 12.27 -3.78
N ASP A 135 -12.79 13.08 -2.77
CA ASP A 135 -11.96 14.27 -2.95
C ASP A 135 -10.51 13.89 -3.23
N VAL A 136 -10.01 12.84 -2.57
CA VAL A 136 -8.65 12.34 -2.80
C VAL A 136 -8.52 11.72 -4.18
N VAL A 137 -9.53 10.99 -4.66
CA VAL A 137 -9.56 10.48 -6.04
C VAL A 137 -9.51 11.62 -7.06
N ALA A 138 -10.24 12.71 -6.81
CA ALA A 138 -10.26 13.87 -7.69
C ALA A 138 -8.94 14.68 -7.65
N GLN A 139 -8.34 14.85 -6.46
CA GLN A 139 -7.21 15.74 -6.24
C GLN A 139 -5.83 15.05 -6.33
N ASP A 140 -5.75 13.77 -5.98
CA ASP A 140 -4.50 12.99 -5.92
C ASP A 140 -4.74 11.53 -6.36
N PRO A 141 -5.10 11.29 -7.64
CA PRO A 141 -5.35 9.94 -8.16
C PRO A 141 -4.11 9.04 -8.06
N ALA A 142 -2.90 9.63 -8.04
CA ALA A 142 -1.65 8.90 -7.85
C ALA A 142 -1.57 8.26 -6.45
N TYR A 143 -2.03 8.97 -5.41
CA TYR A 143 -2.11 8.41 -4.06
C TYR A 143 -3.08 7.23 -3.98
N CYS A 144 -4.25 7.32 -4.64
CA CYS A 144 -5.18 6.20 -4.71
C CYS A 144 -4.59 4.98 -5.43
N GLN A 145 -3.88 5.20 -6.55
CA GLN A 145 -3.15 4.13 -7.24
C GLN A 145 -2.07 3.51 -6.36
N TRP A 146 -1.37 4.31 -5.56
CA TRP A 146 -0.40 3.81 -4.61
C TRP A 146 -1.06 2.95 -3.51
N ILE A 147 -2.18 3.38 -2.92
CA ILE A 147 -2.92 2.57 -1.94
C ILE A 147 -3.34 1.22 -2.54
N LEU A 148 -3.90 1.23 -3.76
CA LEU A 148 -4.33 0.00 -4.42
C LEU A 148 -3.13 -0.95 -4.65
N ARG A 149 -2.00 -0.41 -5.09
CA ARG A 149 -0.77 -1.19 -5.25
C ARG A 149 -0.26 -1.73 -3.92
N GLU A 150 -0.25 -0.92 -2.87
CA GLU A 150 0.23 -1.37 -1.55
C GLU A 150 -0.68 -2.46 -0.97
N ALA A 151 -1.99 -2.36 -1.18
CA ALA A 151 -2.94 -3.40 -0.78
C ALA A 151 -2.73 -4.71 -1.57
N GLU A 152 -2.50 -4.62 -2.89
CA GLU A 152 -2.11 -5.77 -3.71
C GLU A 152 -0.78 -6.37 -3.23
N ASP A 153 0.23 -5.54 -3.02
CA ASP A 153 1.54 -5.98 -2.54
C ASP A 153 1.43 -6.64 -1.16
N GLN A 154 0.61 -6.11 -0.25
CA GLN A 154 0.37 -6.69 1.07
C GLN A 154 -0.30 -8.06 0.99
N ALA A 155 -1.26 -8.26 0.07
CA ALA A 155 -1.87 -9.58 -0.18
C ALA A 155 -0.84 -10.59 -0.73
N LEU A 156 0.20 -10.11 -1.42
CA LEU A 156 1.27 -10.90 -2.00
C LEU A 156 2.48 -11.10 -1.07
N ARG A 157 2.47 -10.50 0.12
CA ARG A 157 3.51 -10.72 1.13
C ARG A 157 3.33 -12.09 1.76
N LEU A 158 4.40 -12.88 1.72
CA LEU A 158 4.40 -14.21 2.28
C LEU A 158 4.36 -14.13 3.80
N GLN A 159 3.53 -14.98 4.41
CA GLN A 159 3.38 -15.04 5.86
C GLN A 159 4.22 -16.17 6.49
N GLY A 160 4.73 -17.11 5.69
CA GLY A 160 5.51 -18.25 6.15
C GLY A 160 6.89 -17.88 6.71
N ALA A 161 7.39 -18.68 7.66
CA ALA A 161 8.60 -18.39 8.43
C ALA A 161 9.87 -18.13 7.59
N LYS A 162 10.04 -18.82 6.45
CA LYS A 162 11.24 -18.67 5.60
C LYS A 162 11.32 -17.31 4.90
N TYR A 163 10.18 -16.75 4.49
CA TYR A 163 10.11 -15.56 3.62
C TYR A 163 9.12 -14.52 4.13
N HIS A 164 8.93 -14.46 5.45
CA HIS A 164 7.95 -13.58 6.07
C HIS A 164 8.15 -12.12 5.63
N GLY A 165 7.09 -11.50 5.12
CA GLY A 165 7.08 -10.11 4.65
C GLY A 165 7.69 -9.89 3.26
N ARG A 166 8.31 -10.89 2.62
CA ARG A 166 8.82 -10.78 1.24
C ARG A 166 7.67 -10.89 0.24
N LEU A 167 7.79 -10.20 -0.91
CA LEU A 167 6.82 -10.32 -2.00
C LEU A 167 7.07 -11.59 -2.80
N VAL A 168 5.99 -12.29 -3.17
CA VAL A 168 6.09 -13.50 -4.00
C VAL A 168 6.77 -13.24 -5.36
N SER A 169 6.61 -12.04 -5.91
CA SER A 169 7.21 -11.62 -7.19
C SER A 169 8.74 -11.58 -7.16
N GLU A 170 9.35 -11.27 -6.01
CA GLU A 170 10.80 -11.27 -5.82
C GLU A 170 11.35 -12.71 -5.85
N LEU A 171 10.61 -13.63 -5.24
CA LEU A 171 11.01 -15.04 -5.12
C LEU A 171 11.00 -15.79 -6.44
N VAL A 172 10.25 -15.34 -7.46
CA VAL A 172 10.25 -15.98 -8.79
C VAL A 172 11.68 -16.11 -9.33
N SER A 173 12.54 -15.12 -9.09
CA SER A 173 13.95 -15.17 -9.49
C SER A 173 14.89 -15.61 -8.36
N GLU A 174 14.55 -15.32 -7.11
CA GLU A 174 15.42 -15.59 -5.96
C GLU A 174 15.31 -17.00 -5.38
N ASP A 175 14.14 -17.64 -5.45
CA ASP A 175 13.93 -19.02 -5.00
C ASP A 175 12.77 -19.67 -5.78
N PRO A 176 12.96 -19.97 -7.07
CA PRO A 176 11.93 -20.55 -7.92
C PRO A 176 11.45 -21.91 -7.38
N GLY A 177 12.31 -22.66 -6.68
CA GLY A 177 11.93 -23.91 -6.05
C GLY A 177 10.90 -23.72 -4.93
N TYR A 178 11.01 -22.64 -4.15
CA TYR A 178 9.98 -22.28 -3.19
C TYR A 178 8.67 -21.88 -3.87
N CYS A 179 8.71 -21.13 -4.96
CA CYS A 179 7.50 -20.79 -5.72
C CYS A 179 6.81 -22.05 -6.29
N GLN A 180 7.58 -23.01 -6.81
CA GLN A 180 7.06 -24.30 -7.26
C GLN A 180 6.48 -25.15 -6.13
N TRP A 181 7.13 -25.15 -4.96
CA TRP A 181 6.57 -25.75 -3.76
C TRP A 181 5.24 -25.08 -3.36
N LEU A 182 5.19 -23.75 -3.36
CA LEU A 182 3.99 -22.98 -3.01
C LEU A 182 2.84 -23.28 -3.95
N LEU A 183 3.10 -23.36 -5.26
CA LEU A 183 2.12 -23.76 -6.27
C LEU A 183 1.55 -25.16 -5.99
N ARG A 184 2.40 -26.14 -5.64
CA ARG A 184 1.94 -27.51 -5.33
C ARG A 184 1.14 -27.58 -4.03
N VAL A 185 1.60 -26.90 -2.97
CA VAL A 185 0.89 -26.94 -1.67
C VAL A 185 -0.45 -26.23 -1.76
N ALA A 186 -0.55 -25.13 -2.52
CA ALA A 186 -1.79 -24.40 -2.69
C ALA A 186 -2.87 -25.11 -3.52
N GLU A 187 -2.53 -26.22 -4.21
CA GLU A 187 -3.50 -27.08 -4.89
C GLU A 187 -4.31 -27.93 -3.91
N ASP A 188 -3.84 -28.11 -2.67
CA ASP A 188 -4.58 -28.75 -1.61
C ASP A 188 -5.80 -27.90 -1.21
N GLN A 189 -6.97 -28.53 -1.06
CA GLN A 189 -8.19 -27.84 -0.65
C GLN A 189 -8.02 -27.24 0.75
N ASP A 190 -7.26 -27.93 1.62
CA ASP A 190 -6.99 -27.56 3.00
C ASP A 190 -5.78 -26.60 3.13
N ALA A 191 -5.21 -26.15 2.02
CA ALA A 191 -4.13 -25.18 2.03
C ALA A 191 -4.57 -23.88 2.73
N ALA A 192 -3.68 -23.33 3.55
CA ALA A 192 -3.94 -22.08 4.26
C ALA A 192 -4.19 -20.93 3.27
N GLN A 193 -5.15 -20.04 3.60
CA GLN A 193 -5.57 -18.95 2.72
C GLN A 193 -4.40 -18.06 2.27
N TRP A 194 -3.44 -17.80 3.16
CA TRP A 194 -2.26 -16.98 2.85
C TRP A 194 -1.36 -17.59 1.76
N MET A 195 -1.50 -18.88 1.44
CA MET A 195 -0.79 -19.52 0.33
C MET A 195 -1.56 -19.41 -1.00
N LYS A 196 -2.90 -19.38 -0.94
CA LYS A 196 -3.77 -19.42 -2.13
C LYS A 196 -3.63 -18.16 -2.98
N GLU A 197 -3.59 -16.99 -2.37
CA GLU A 197 -3.45 -15.71 -3.08
C GLU A 197 -2.10 -15.57 -3.80
N PRO A 198 -0.94 -15.77 -3.13
CA PRO A 198 0.36 -15.82 -3.81
C PRO A 198 0.44 -16.89 -4.90
N ALA A 199 -0.14 -18.08 -4.69
CA ALA A 199 -0.15 -19.13 -5.70
C ALA A 199 -0.99 -18.75 -6.93
N ALA A 200 -2.17 -18.18 -6.72
CA ALA A 200 -3.01 -17.67 -7.81
C ALA A 200 -2.27 -16.57 -8.60
N TRP A 201 -1.55 -15.69 -7.91
CA TRP A 201 -0.70 -14.69 -8.56
C TRP A 201 0.41 -15.33 -9.40
N LEU A 202 1.07 -16.38 -8.89
CA LEU A 202 2.11 -17.11 -9.61
C LEU A 202 1.54 -17.80 -10.86
N VAL A 203 0.35 -18.40 -10.79
CA VAL A 203 -0.32 -18.98 -11.96
C VAL A 203 -0.57 -17.92 -13.03
N ALA A 204 -1.02 -16.72 -12.63
CA ALA A 204 -1.32 -15.65 -13.57
C ALA A 204 -0.07 -14.96 -14.16
N ASN A 205 0.99 -14.79 -13.37
CA ASN A 205 2.13 -13.93 -13.73
C ASN A 205 3.43 -14.70 -14.04
N ALA A 206 3.55 -15.93 -13.55
CA ALA A 206 4.72 -16.79 -13.71
C ALA A 206 4.31 -18.23 -14.09
N PRO A 207 3.48 -18.43 -15.14
CA PRO A 207 2.95 -19.74 -15.50
C PRO A 207 4.05 -20.78 -15.82
N HIS A 208 5.18 -20.32 -16.33
CA HIS A 208 6.37 -21.14 -16.58
C HIS A 208 6.83 -21.93 -15.35
N LEU A 209 6.63 -21.43 -14.12
CA LEU A 209 6.98 -22.18 -12.91
C LEU A 209 6.15 -23.46 -12.73
N LYS A 210 4.90 -23.46 -13.21
CA LYS A 210 4.01 -24.62 -13.17
C LYS A 210 4.22 -25.55 -14.36
N GLU A 211 4.46 -24.96 -15.52
CA GLU A 211 4.45 -25.68 -16.81
C GLU A 211 5.79 -26.29 -17.19
N THR A 212 6.89 -25.83 -16.61
CA THR A 212 8.23 -26.30 -17.00
C THR A 212 9.21 -26.33 -15.83
N THR A 213 10.20 -27.22 -15.94
CA THR A 213 11.30 -27.31 -15.00
C THR A 213 12.19 -26.08 -15.15
N VAL A 214 12.51 -25.45 -14.03
CA VAL A 214 13.35 -24.25 -13.97
C VAL A 214 14.67 -24.59 -13.26
N VAL A 215 15.72 -23.85 -13.60
CA VAL A 215 17.02 -24.04 -12.95
C VAL A 215 16.95 -23.57 -11.49
N THR A 216 17.16 -24.49 -10.55
CA THR A 216 17.16 -24.19 -9.11
C THR A 216 18.57 -23.94 -8.55
N VAL A 217 19.60 -24.42 -9.27
CA VAL A 217 21.01 -24.23 -8.94
C VAL A 217 21.37 -22.74 -8.90
N ARG A 218 22.20 -22.36 -7.92
CA ARG A 218 22.73 -21.00 -7.79
C ARG A 218 23.73 -20.67 -8.92
N CYS A 219 23.20 -20.24 -10.05
CA CYS A 219 23.95 -19.81 -11.23
C CYS A 219 23.23 -18.65 -11.95
N ARG A 220 23.80 -18.17 -13.07
CA ARG A 220 23.20 -17.08 -13.88
C ARG A 220 21.83 -17.41 -14.48
N HIS A 221 21.46 -18.69 -14.53
CA HIS A 221 20.21 -19.18 -15.10
C HIS A 221 19.16 -19.51 -14.05
N ARG A 222 19.40 -19.22 -12.77
CA ARG A 222 18.45 -19.51 -11.69
C ARG A 222 17.07 -18.90 -11.97
N GLY A 223 16.03 -19.71 -11.87
CA GLY A 223 14.63 -19.36 -12.16
C GLY A 223 14.27 -19.37 -13.64
N ILE A 224 15.24 -19.54 -14.54
CA ILE A 224 14.97 -19.61 -15.97
C ILE A 224 14.49 -21.02 -16.34
N PRO A 225 13.44 -21.14 -17.16
CA PRO A 225 13.03 -22.42 -17.75
C PRO A 225 14.18 -23.16 -18.43
N LEU A 226 14.36 -24.44 -18.13
CA LEU A 226 15.37 -25.26 -18.80
C LEU A 226 15.26 -25.23 -20.34
N PRO A 227 14.08 -25.28 -20.97
CA PRO A 227 13.96 -25.10 -22.41
C PRO A 227 14.57 -23.80 -22.95
N GLN A 228 14.46 -22.71 -22.17
CA GLN A 228 15.05 -21.42 -22.52
C GLN A 228 16.57 -21.44 -22.35
N VAL A 229 17.09 -22.10 -21.31
CA VAL A 229 18.54 -22.25 -21.14
C VAL A 229 19.14 -23.07 -22.27
N VAL A 230 18.48 -24.16 -22.72
CA VAL A 230 18.90 -24.92 -23.90
C VAL A 230 18.95 -24.03 -25.15
N ALA A 231 17.99 -23.10 -25.29
CA ALA A 231 17.94 -22.22 -26.44
C ALA A 231 18.96 -21.07 -26.41
N GLU A 232 19.26 -20.52 -25.23
CA GLU A 232 20.12 -19.36 -25.07
C GLU A 232 21.58 -19.70 -24.75
N ASP A 233 21.83 -20.84 -24.08
CA ASP A 233 23.14 -21.22 -23.54
C ASP A 233 23.29 -22.75 -23.46
N PRO A 234 23.32 -23.46 -24.60
CA PRO A 234 23.40 -24.91 -24.62
C PRO A 234 24.73 -25.45 -24.06
N HIS A 235 25.79 -24.64 -24.03
CA HIS A 235 27.07 -24.96 -23.38
C HIS A 235 26.89 -25.23 -21.88
N TRP A 236 26.10 -24.41 -21.19
CA TRP A 236 25.79 -24.66 -19.78
C TRP A 236 25.03 -25.97 -19.59
N CYS A 237 24.15 -26.34 -20.53
CA CYS A 237 23.42 -27.61 -20.48
C CYS A 237 24.35 -28.81 -20.69
N ILE A 238 25.32 -28.71 -21.62
CA ILE A 238 26.37 -29.74 -21.81
C ILE A 238 27.18 -29.88 -20.53
N PHE A 239 27.61 -28.77 -19.92
CA PHE A 239 28.30 -28.78 -18.63
C PHE A 239 27.47 -29.44 -17.52
N ALA A 240 26.17 -29.12 -17.42
CA ALA A 240 25.29 -29.71 -16.41
C ALA A 240 25.19 -31.24 -16.56
N LEU A 241 25.19 -31.75 -17.80
CA LEU A 241 25.10 -33.18 -18.10
C LEU A 241 26.36 -33.98 -17.75
N GLN A 242 27.50 -33.33 -17.51
CA GLN A 242 28.75 -34.01 -17.16
C GLN A 242 28.65 -34.68 -15.79
N PRO A 243 29.14 -35.92 -15.62
CA PRO A 243 29.20 -36.59 -14.33
C PRO A 243 30.24 -35.90 -13.44
N LEU A 244 29.79 -35.03 -12.53
CA LEU A 244 30.64 -34.43 -11.50
C LEU A 244 30.40 -35.15 -10.17
N GLN A 245 31.47 -35.42 -9.40
CA GLN A 245 31.39 -36.21 -8.16
C GLN A 245 30.59 -35.54 -7.03
N GLU A 246 30.35 -34.22 -7.11
CA GLU A 246 29.63 -33.44 -6.08
C GLU A 246 28.60 -32.49 -6.73
N GLN A 247 27.63 -33.04 -7.46
CA GLN A 247 26.50 -32.23 -7.93
C GLN A 247 25.51 -31.97 -6.79
N SER A 248 25.06 -30.72 -6.66
CA SER A 248 23.90 -30.41 -5.83
C SER A 248 22.64 -31.05 -6.41
N ARG A 249 21.64 -31.38 -5.59
CA ARG A 249 20.32 -31.90 -6.03
C ARG A 249 19.70 -31.13 -7.23
N GLY A 250 19.90 -29.81 -7.29
CA GLY A 250 19.37 -29.00 -8.41
C GLY A 250 20.02 -29.31 -9.76
N PHE A 251 21.28 -29.75 -9.77
CA PHE A 251 21.95 -30.23 -10.99
C PHE A 251 21.41 -31.61 -11.39
N ASP A 252 21.14 -32.51 -10.44
CA ASP A 252 20.54 -33.81 -10.76
C ASP A 252 19.16 -33.65 -11.43
N GLU A 253 18.33 -32.77 -10.90
CA GLU A 253 17.00 -32.46 -11.46
C GLU A 253 17.12 -31.85 -12.87
N ALA A 254 18.06 -30.92 -13.08
CA ALA A 254 18.32 -30.33 -14.38
C ALA A 254 18.85 -31.35 -15.40
N SER A 255 19.82 -32.16 -15.00
CA SER A 255 20.45 -33.20 -15.82
C SER A 255 19.45 -34.30 -16.20
N ALA A 256 18.61 -34.73 -15.26
CA ALA A 256 17.54 -35.68 -15.54
C ALA A 256 16.59 -35.14 -16.61
N TRP A 257 16.13 -33.90 -16.44
CA TRP A 257 15.26 -33.25 -17.40
C TRP A 257 15.92 -33.09 -18.78
N LEU A 258 17.19 -32.68 -18.82
CA LEU A 258 17.95 -32.51 -20.07
C LEU A 258 18.14 -33.83 -20.81
N ARG A 259 18.42 -34.93 -20.12
CA ARG A 259 18.54 -36.27 -20.75
C ARG A 259 17.23 -36.73 -21.38
N GLU A 260 16.11 -36.42 -20.73
CA GLU A 260 14.79 -36.79 -21.22
C GLU A 260 14.30 -35.90 -22.38
N ASN A 261 14.53 -34.58 -22.28
CA ASN A 261 13.89 -33.60 -23.16
C ASN A 261 14.82 -33.03 -24.23
N ALA A 262 16.13 -33.17 -24.07
CA ALA A 262 17.17 -32.66 -24.97
C ALA A 262 18.31 -33.68 -25.17
N PRO A 263 18.01 -34.96 -25.52
CA PRO A 263 19.04 -35.99 -25.68
C PRO A 263 20.08 -35.65 -26.76
N GLU A 264 19.75 -34.77 -27.70
CA GLU A 264 20.66 -34.27 -28.74
C GLU A 264 21.90 -33.58 -28.15
N LEU A 265 21.78 -32.97 -26.96
CA LEU A 265 22.92 -32.35 -26.26
C LEU A 265 24.03 -33.34 -25.91
N LEU A 266 23.73 -34.64 -25.83
CA LEU A 266 24.73 -35.68 -25.58
C LEU A 266 25.51 -36.05 -26.86
N GLN A 267 25.00 -35.68 -28.04
CA GLN A 267 25.58 -36.02 -29.33
C GLN A 267 26.29 -34.84 -29.99
N VAL A 268 25.87 -33.62 -29.66
CA VAL A 268 26.47 -32.39 -30.19
C VAL A 268 27.82 -32.17 -29.53
N LYS A 269 28.86 -31.95 -30.34
CA LYS A 269 30.17 -31.55 -29.83
C LYS A 269 30.11 -30.12 -29.29
N GLU A 270 30.83 -29.87 -28.21
CA GLU A 270 30.86 -28.56 -27.55
C GLU A 270 31.28 -27.42 -28.51
N ASP A 271 32.11 -27.70 -29.51
CA ASP A 271 32.60 -26.74 -30.50
C ASP A 271 31.71 -26.62 -31.77
N ASP A 272 30.65 -27.41 -31.90
CA ASP A 272 29.74 -27.35 -33.06
C ASP A 272 28.65 -26.27 -32.89
N GLU A 273 29.08 -25.01 -33.01
CA GLU A 273 28.22 -23.82 -32.89
C GLU A 273 26.99 -23.87 -33.81
N LYS A 274 27.11 -24.52 -34.98
CA LYS A 274 26.00 -24.62 -35.94
C LYS A 274 24.92 -25.57 -35.43
N ALA A 275 25.31 -26.74 -34.91
CA ALA A 275 24.39 -27.68 -34.30
C ALA A 275 23.73 -27.10 -33.05
N LEU A 276 24.50 -26.42 -32.19
CA LEU A 276 23.99 -25.73 -31.00
C LEU A 276 22.96 -24.63 -31.36
N ALA A 277 23.23 -23.84 -32.40
CA ALA A 277 22.30 -22.81 -32.88
C ALA A 277 21.02 -23.38 -33.51
N GLU A 278 21.09 -24.53 -34.19
CA GLU A 278 19.88 -25.22 -34.70
C GLU A 278 19.05 -25.83 -33.57
N LEU A 279 19.72 -26.42 -32.57
CA LEU A 279 19.07 -26.92 -31.37
C LEU A 279 18.32 -25.80 -30.65
N GLY A 280 18.97 -24.65 -30.45
CA GLY A 280 18.33 -23.53 -29.78
C GLY A 280 17.13 -22.97 -30.53
N ARG A 281 17.19 -22.91 -31.88
CA ARG A 281 16.02 -22.56 -32.72
C ARG A 281 14.87 -23.57 -32.60
N THR A 282 15.19 -24.84 -32.42
CA THR A 282 14.18 -25.89 -32.22
C THR A 282 13.48 -25.75 -30.88
N PHE A 283 14.22 -25.49 -29.81
CA PHE A 283 13.66 -25.22 -28.49
C PHE A 283 12.83 -23.93 -28.47
N LEU A 284 13.31 -22.87 -29.11
CA LEU A 284 12.56 -21.62 -29.24
C LEU A 284 11.21 -21.83 -29.95
N ARG A 285 11.18 -22.62 -31.03
CA ARG A 285 9.94 -22.94 -31.74
C ARG A 285 8.96 -23.74 -30.88
N ARG A 286 9.47 -24.71 -30.10
CA ARG A 286 8.64 -25.61 -29.29
C ARG A 286 8.14 -24.99 -27.98
N TYR A 287 8.98 -24.19 -27.32
CA TYR A 287 8.74 -23.71 -25.95
C TYR A 287 8.73 -22.18 -25.82
N GLY A 288 8.84 -21.44 -26.93
CA GLY A 288 9.00 -19.98 -26.90
C GLY A 288 7.89 -19.21 -26.16
N SER A 289 6.70 -19.78 -26.01
CA SER A 289 5.62 -19.19 -25.19
C SER A 289 5.93 -19.15 -23.69
N HIS A 290 6.82 -20.03 -23.21
CA HIS A 290 7.18 -20.17 -21.79
C HIS A 290 8.46 -19.40 -21.44
N PHE A 291 9.16 -18.88 -22.45
CA PHE A 291 10.41 -18.16 -22.25
C PHE A 291 10.13 -16.83 -21.56
N VAL A 292 10.96 -16.52 -20.57
CA VAL A 292 10.86 -15.33 -19.72
C VAL A 292 11.90 -14.27 -20.07
N LEU A 293 11.55 -13.00 -19.88
CA LEU A 293 12.53 -11.93 -19.96
C LEU A 293 13.47 -11.95 -18.76
N ARG A 294 14.78 -11.93 -19.00
CA ARG A 294 15.80 -11.98 -17.94
C ARG A 294 16.10 -10.63 -17.29
N SER A 295 15.74 -9.54 -17.97
CA SER A 295 16.12 -8.18 -17.60
C SER A 295 15.02 -7.15 -17.88
N GLY A 296 15.10 -6.00 -17.21
CA GLY A 296 14.23 -4.85 -17.45
C GLY A 296 12.90 -4.91 -16.70
N LYS A 297 11.99 -4.00 -17.06
CA LYS A 297 10.70 -3.78 -16.38
C LYS A 297 9.80 -5.03 -16.33
N HIS A 298 9.96 -5.92 -17.29
CA HIS A 298 9.13 -7.12 -17.44
C HIS A 298 9.91 -8.40 -17.09
N ARG A 299 10.97 -8.31 -16.27
CA ARG A 299 11.78 -9.44 -15.83
C ARG A 299 10.89 -10.55 -15.23
N MET A 300 11.23 -11.80 -15.55
CA MET A 300 10.50 -13.04 -15.22
C MET A 300 9.08 -13.18 -15.79
N ARG A 301 8.60 -12.23 -16.61
CA ARG A 301 7.36 -12.44 -17.37
C ARG A 301 7.64 -13.18 -18.66
N THR A 302 6.70 -14.04 -19.07
CA THR A 302 6.81 -14.74 -20.35
C THR A 302 6.69 -13.78 -21.52
N PHE A 303 7.32 -14.09 -22.66
CA PHE A 303 7.16 -13.28 -23.88
C PHE A 303 5.69 -13.14 -24.27
N GLN A 304 4.90 -14.20 -24.15
CA GLN A 304 3.48 -14.18 -24.46
C GLN A 304 2.72 -13.15 -23.62
N THR A 305 2.94 -13.14 -22.30
CA THR A 305 2.33 -12.16 -21.40
C THR A 305 2.74 -10.74 -21.75
N VAL A 306 4.03 -10.51 -22.03
CA VAL A 306 4.54 -9.17 -22.36
C VAL A 306 4.01 -8.67 -23.70
N ILE A 307 3.87 -9.54 -24.70
CA ILE A 307 3.26 -9.20 -25.99
C ILE A 307 1.81 -8.76 -25.80
N LYS A 308 1.05 -9.46 -24.95
CA LYS A 308 -0.35 -9.16 -24.67
C LYS A 308 -0.53 -7.87 -23.87
N GLU A 309 0.26 -7.66 -22.83
CA GLU A 309 0.06 -6.57 -21.86
C GLU A 309 0.83 -5.30 -22.19
N ALA A 310 1.95 -5.40 -22.93
CA ALA A 310 2.87 -4.30 -23.18
C ALA A 310 3.33 -4.24 -24.65
N PRO A 311 2.42 -4.14 -25.64
CA PRO A 311 2.80 -4.12 -27.06
C PRO A 311 3.78 -2.99 -27.42
N LYS A 312 3.64 -1.82 -26.78
CA LYS A 312 4.57 -0.69 -26.95
C LYS A 312 6.02 -1.02 -26.53
N TYR A 313 6.19 -1.87 -25.52
CA TYR A 313 7.50 -2.32 -25.07
C TYR A 313 8.13 -3.26 -26.12
N VAL A 314 7.34 -4.15 -26.70
CA VAL A 314 7.77 -5.02 -27.81
C VAL A 314 8.19 -4.20 -29.03
N ASP A 315 7.42 -3.16 -29.39
CA ASP A 315 7.77 -2.26 -30.50
C ASP A 315 9.05 -1.46 -30.24
N TRP A 316 9.29 -1.08 -28.97
CA TRP A 316 10.55 -0.47 -28.57
C TRP A 316 11.73 -1.43 -28.73
N ILE A 317 11.60 -2.70 -28.30
CA ILE A 317 12.63 -3.73 -28.52
C ILE A 317 12.89 -3.92 -30.01
N LYS A 318 11.84 -4.10 -30.83
CA LYS A 318 11.96 -4.27 -32.29
C LYS A 318 12.70 -3.09 -32.96
N ARG A 319 12.36 -1.85 -32.57
CA ARG A 319 13.07 -0.65 -33.06
C ARG A 319 14.54 -0.68 -32.65
N ARG A 320 14.83 -1.01 -31.40
CA ARG A 320 16.19 -1.10 -30.88
C ARG A 320 17.01 -2.14 -31.64
N LEU A 321 16.45 -3.32 -31.89
CA LEU A 321 17.14 -4.39 -32.64
C LEU A 321 17.45 -3.98 -34.09
N ARG A 322 16.54 -3.30 -34.79
CA ARG A 322 16.79 -2.76 -36.14
C ARG A 322 17.88 -1.70 -36.17
N ASN A 323 17.98 -0.88 -35.12
CA ASN A 323 19.01 0.14 -35.01
C ASN A 323 20.38 -0.47 -34.63
N SER A 324 20.40 -1.62 -33.93
CA SER A 324 21.64 -2.33 -33.62
C SER A 324 22.24 -3.03 -34.83
N SER A 325 21.42 -3.52 -35.78
CA SER A 325 21.92 -4.21 -36.99
C SER A 325 22.52 -3.27 -38.04
N THR A 326 22.29 -1.96 -37.93
CA THR A 326 22.78 -0.95 -38.87
C THR A 326 24.07 -0.27 -38.42
N ASN A 327 24.45 -0.44 -37.15
CA ASN A 327 25.75 -0.01 -36.64
C ASN A 327 26.69 -1.23 -36.60
N GLU A 328 27.57 -1.36 -37.59
CA GLU A 328 28.64 -2.39 -37.66
C GLU A 328 29.67 -2.31 -36.51
N GLY A 329 29.43 -1.48 -35.49
CA GLY A 329 30.20 -1.41 -34.24
C GLY A 329 29.36 -1.54 -32.96
N ALA A 330 28.12 -2.06 -33.02
CA ALA A 330 27.26 -2.15 -31.85
C ALA A 330 27.64 -3.33 -30.91
N PRO A 331 27.54 -3.15 -29.58
CA PRO A 331 27.98 -4.13 -28.59
C PRO A 331 27.20 -5.45 -28.74
N LYS A 332 27.93 -6.58 -28.75
CA LYS A 332 27.35 -7.93 -28.69
C LYS A 332 26.37 -7.97 -27.52
N PHE A 333 25.09 -8.15 -27.84
CA PHE A 333 24.04 -8.39 -26.85
C PHE A 333 24.31 -9.77 -26.24
N SER A 334 25.08 -9.81 -25.15
CA SER A 334 25.05 -10.95 -24.26
C SER A 334 23.77 -10.84 -23.45
N LEU A 335 22.84 -11.77 -23.64
CA LEU A 335 21.70 -11.99 -22.74
C LEU A 335 22.14 -12.41 -21.31
N SER A 336 23.46 -12.41 -21.04
CA SER A 336 24.09 -12.77 -19.78
C SER A 336 25.06 -11.71 -19.23
N GLY A 337 24.95 -10.44 -19.64
CA GLY A 337 25.83 -9.36 -19.18
C GLY A 337 25.67 -8.98 -17.70
N GLY A 338 26.20 -9.79 -16.78
CA GLY A 338 26.48 -9.44 -15.40
C GLY A 338 27.98 -9.23 -15.23
N GLY A 339 28.40 -7.97 -15.02
CA GLY A 339 29.64 -7.68 -14.32
C GLY A 339 29.44 -8.03 -12.84
N LEU A 340 30.45 -8.68 -12.25
CA LEU A 340 30.56 -8.98 -10.82
C LEU A 340 30.46 -7.70 -9.97
#